data_AF-A0A369QDG7-F1
#
_entry.id   AF-A0A369QDG7-F1
#
_cell.length_a   1.000
_cell.length_b   1.000
_cell.length_c   1.000
_cell.angle_alpha   90.00
_cell.angle_beta   90.00
_cell.angle_gamma   90.00
#
_symmetry.space_group_name_H-M   'P 1'
#
loop_
_entity.id
_entity.type
_entity.pdbx_description
1 polymer ?
#
loop_
_entity_poly.entity_id
_entity_poly.type
_entity_poly.pdbx_seq_one_letter_code
_entity_poly.pdbx_strand_id
1 'polypeptide(L)' 'MKLKKTVLEILKESEKPIEAKELWQSSIHSEDIEGFYSELKNIYQYLTEIKEGTKSFLSLKK' A
#
# COMPACT_ATOMS: atom_id res chain seq x y z
N MET A 1 18.88 -8.54 -9.31
CA MET A 1 18.43 -8.26 -7.93
C MET A 1 16.94 -7.96 -7.99
N LYS A 2 16.07 -8.71 -7.28
CA LYS A 2 14.65 -8.37 -7.21
C LYS A 2 14.50 -7.18 -6.26
N LEU A 3 14.41 -5.97 -6.81
CA LEU A 3 14.10 -4.77 -6.04
C LEU A 3 12.67 -4.94 -5.50
N LYS A 4 12.54 -5.25 -4.20
CA LYS A 4 11.24 -5.19 -3.54
C LYS A 4 10.80 -3.73 -3.58
N LYS A 5 9.55 -3.47 -3.98
CA LYS A 5 9.02 -2.12 -4.20
C LYS A 5 8.42 -1.57 -2.91
N THR A 6 8.47 -0.26 -2.75
CA THR A 6 7.82 0.45 -1.63
C THR A 6 6.29 0.44 -1.82
N VAL A 7 5.54 0.71 -0.74
CA VAL A 7 4.08 0.84 -0.76
C VAL A 7 3.65 1.88 -1.78
N LEU A 8 4.36 3.02 -1.81
CA LEU A 8 4.10 4.10 -2.76
C LEU A 8 4.34 3.66 -4.21
N GLU A 9 5.43 2.93 -4.49
CA GLU A 9 5.71 2.44 -5.85
C GLU A 9 4.65 1.45 -6.32
N ILE A 10 4.26 0.51 -5.46
CA ILE A 10 3.21 -0.47 -5.78
C ILE A 10 1.90 0.25 -6.10
N LEU A 11 1.53 1.25 -5.29
CA LEU A 11 0.32 2.02 -5.54
C LEU A 11 0.43 2.95 -6.75
N LYS A 12 1.63 3.42 -7.11
CA LYS A 12 1.85 4.22 -8.34
C LYS A 12 1.73 3.38 -9.60
N GLU A 13 2.23 2.15 -9.57
CA GLU A 13 2.09 1.21 -10.69
C GLU A 13 0.70 0.59 -10.75
N SER A 14 0.00 0.52 -9.62
CA SER A 14 -1.36 0.03 -9.57
C SER A 14 -2.35 1.11 -9.97
N GLU A 15 -2.95 0.95 -11.15
CA GLU A 15 -4.07 1.78 -11.58
C GLU A 15 -5.36 1.51 -10.77
N LYS A 16 -5.38 0.43 -9.99
CA LYS A 16 -6.54 -0.03 -9.21
C LYS A 16 -6.24 -0.03 -7.70
N PRO A 17 -7.28 0.11 -6.86
CA PRO A 17 -7.15 -0.07 -5.43
C PRO A 17 -6.62 -1.47 -5.10
N ILE A 18 -5.57 -1.56 -4.29
CA ILE A 18 -4.98 -2.82 -3.81
C ILE A 18 -5.42 -3.08 -2.38
N GLU A 19 -5.72 -4.33 -2.04
CA GLU A 19 -6.08 -4.71 -0.67
C GLU A 19 -4.91 -4.41 0.29
N ALA A 20 -5.15 -3.76 1.42
CA ALA A 20 -4.10 -3.35 2.35
C ALA A 20 -3.18 -4.51 2.79
N LYS A 21 -3.75 -5.70 2.95
CA LYS A 21 -3.02 -6.93 3.24
C LYS A 21 -2.10 -7.35 2.09
N GLU A 22 -2.61 -7.30 0.86
CA GLU A 22 -1.85 -7.66 -0.35
C GLU A 22 -0.75 -6.64 -0.63
N LEU A 23 -1.03 -5.36 -0.40
CA LEU A 23 -0.08 -4.26 -0.49
C LEU A 23 1.08 -4.46 0.48
N TRP A 24 0.79 -4.82 1.72
CA TRP A 24 1.81 -5.13 2.72
C TRP A 24 2.66 -6.33 2.32
N GLN A 25 2.03 -7.44 1.91
CA GLN A 25 2.73 -8.66 1.48
C GLN A 25 3.59 -8.45 0.23
N SER A 26 3.18 -7.57 -0.67
CA SER A 26 3.91 -7.26 -1.91
C SER A 26 5.01 -6.22 -1.72
N SER A 27 4.93 -5.43 -0.65
CA SER A 27 5.91 -4.38 -0.34
C SER A 27 7.21 -4.92 0.23
N ILE A 28 8.26 -4.10 0.17
CA ILE A 28 9.53 -4.35 0.86
C ILE A 28 9.35 -4.55 2.37
N HIS A 29 8.28 -3.99 2.93
CA HIS A 29 7.91 -4.03 4.33
C HIS A 29 7.15 -5.30 4.74
N SER A 30 7.12 -6.33 3.89
CA SER A 30 6.46 -7.63 4.19
C SER A 30 6.92 -8.27 5.50
N GLU A 31 8.15 -7.96 5.94
CA GLU A 31 8.77 -8.44 7.17
C GLU A 31 8.92 -7.32 8.23
N ASP A 32 8.48 -6.10 7.90
CA ASP A 32 8.58 -4.91 8.75
C ASP A 32 7.23 -4.15 8.78
N ILE A 33 6.34 -4.59 9.66
CA ILE A 33 5.01 -3.99 9.78
C ILE A 33 5.07 -2.53 10.24
N GLU A 34 6.08 -2.15 11.02
CA GLU A 34 6.27 -0.76 11.49
C GLU A 34 6.71 0.16 10.35
N GLY A 35 7.64 -0.29 9.50
CA GLY A 35 8.02 0.40 8.27
C GLY A 35 6.85 0.57 7.31
N PHE A 36 6.04 -0.49 7.14
CA PHE A 36 4.82 -0.43 6.34
C PHE A 36 3.88 0.67 6.84
N TYR A 37 3.51 0.65 8.12
CA TYR A 37 2.59 1.65 8.67
C TYR A 37 3.19 3.05 8.70
N SER A 38 4.49 3.19 8.89
CA SER A 38 5.18 4.48 8.84
C SER A 38 5.13 5.08 7.45
N GLU A 39 5.45 4.30 6.43
CA GLU A 39 5.36 4.73 5.03
C GLU A 39 3.91 5.02 4.64
N LEU A 40 2.99 4.13 5.01
CA LEU A 40 1.56 4.29 4.78
C LEU A 40 1.04 5.59 5.40
N LYS A 41 1.42 5.91 6.65
CA LYS A 41 1.06 7.17 7.32
C LYS A 41 1.61 8.40 6.60
N ASN A 42 2.87 8.34 6.13
CA ASN A 42 3.49 9.43 5.39
C ASN A 42 2.72 9.73 4.09
N ILE A 43 2.28 8.68 3.39
CA ILE A 43 1.56 8.82 2.13
C ILE A 43 0.05 8.86 2.31
N TYR A 44 -0.48 8.65 3.53
CA TYR A 44 -1.91 8.52 3.82
C TYR A 44 -2.74 9.71 3.34
N GLN A 45 -2.17 10.91 3.41
CA GLN A 45 -2.81 12.12 2.88
C GLN A 45 -3.11 12.01 1.37
N TYR A 46 -2.25 11.31 0.62
CA TYR A 46 -2.38 11.02 -0.80
C TYR A 46 -3.08 9.69 -1.07
N LEU A 47 -3.55 8.97 -0.04
CA LEU A 47 -4.27 7.71 -0.21
C LEU A 47 -5.78 7.91 -0.09
N THR A 48 -6.50 7.15 -0.90
CA THR A 48 -7.93 6.88 -0.78
C THR A 48 -8.10 5.46 -0.26
N GLU A 49 -8.73 5.33 0.90
CA GLU A 49 -9.15 4.05 1.45
C GLU A 49 -10.57 3.74 0.96
N ILE A 50 -10.75 2.58 0.33
CA ILE A 50 -12.03 2.07 -0.17
C ILE A 50 -12.34 0.81 0.64
N LYS A 51 -13.38 0.87 1.48
CA LYS A 51 -13.85 -0.28 2.25
C LYS A 51 -14.95 -1.00 1.47
N GLU A 52 -14.70 -2.25 1.12
CA GLU A 52 -15.71 -3.13 0.54
C GLU A 52 -15.95 -4.32 1.47
N GLY A 53 -17.01 -4.24 2.26
CA GLY A 53 -17.38 -5.26 3.23
C GLY A 53 -16.31 -5.45 4.30
N THR A 54 -15.66 -6.61 4.31
CA THR A 54 -14.58 -6.96 5.26
C THR A 54 -13.18 -6.61 4.76
N LYS A 55 -13.05 -6.10 3.53
CA LYS A 55 -11.77 -5.76 2.91
C LYS A 55 -11.57 -4.26 2.86
N SER A 56 -10.32 -3.84 3.09
CA SER A 56 -9.88 -2.46 2.93
C SER A 56 -8.90 -2.39 1.77
N PHE A 57 -9.24 -1.60 0.76
CA PHE A 57 -8.41 -1.33 -0.40
C PHE A 57 -7.82 0.08 -0.31
N LEU A 58 -6.60 0.24 -0.79
CA LEU A 58 -5.85 1.47 -0.80
C LEU A 58 -5.51 1.83 -2.24
N SER A 59 -5.72 3.09 -2.60
CA SER A 59 -5.34 3.64 -3.90
C SER A 59 -4.76 5.04 -3.73
N LEU A 60 -3.95 5.52 -4.67
CA LEU A 60 -3.52 6.92 -4.66
C LEU A 60 -4.68 7.84 -5.09
N LYS A 61 -4.87 8.94 -4.36
CA LYS A 61 -5.66 10.09 -4.79
C LYS A 61 -5.04 10.65 -6.06
N LYS A 62 -5.86 10.84 -7.09
CA LYS A 62 -5.50 11.64 -8.27
C LYS A 62 -5.57 13.12 -7.96
#